data_AF-A0A954QR57-F1
#
_entry.id   AF-A0A954QR57-F1
#
_cell.length_a   1.000
_cell.length_b   1.000
_cell.length_c   1.000
_cell.angle_alpha   90.00
_cell.angle_beta   90.00
_cell.angle_gamma   90.00
#
_symmetry.space_group_name_H-M   'P 1'
#
loop_
_entity.id
_entity.type
_entity.pdbx_description
1 polymer ?
#
loop_
_entity_poly.entity_id
_entity_poly.type
_entity_poly.pdbx_seq_one_letter_code
_entity_poly.pdbx_strand_id
1 'polypeptide(L)'
;FNSGDLVAAFTVGAYETGAAATWAEGDWDGDGLFTSSDFVAAFSNGGYEQDPIAAVAAVPEPASVVLMLLGGLGLLRARRR
;
A
#
# COMPACT_ATOMS: atom_id res chain seq x y z
N PHE A 1 -9.85 6.12 -6.48
CA PHE A 1 -10.32 4.86 -7.08
C PHE A 1 -11.78 5.02 -7.44
N ASN A 2 -12.12 5.01 -8.73
CA ASN A 2 -13.49 5.22 -9.23
C ASN A 2 -13.74 4.38 -10.51
N SER A 3 -14.91 4.57 -11.12
CA SER A 3 -15.29 3.87 -12.35
C SER A 3 -14.35 4.10 -13.53
N GLY A 4 -13.65 5.23 -13.61
CA GLY A 4 -12.62 5.50 -14.62
C GLY A 4 -11.40 4.59 -14.48
N ASP A 5 -10.97 4.32 -13.23
CA ASP A 5 -9.89 3.37 -12.96
C ASP A 5 -10.27 1.95 -13.41
N LEU A 6 -11.54 1.55 -13.19
CA LEU A 6 -12.04 0.26 -13.66
C LEU A 6 -11.99 0.15 -15.18
N VAL A 7 -12.44 1.17 -15.91
CA VAL A 7 -12.41 1.19 -17.38
C VAL A 7 -10.97 1.11 -17.89
N ALA A 8 -10.03 1.82 -17.26
CA ALA A 8 -8.62 1.75 -17.60
C ALA A 8 -8.06 0.34 -17.44
N ALA A 9 -8.32 -0.33 -16.30
CA ALA A 9 -7.92 -1.71 -16.05
C ALA A 9 -8.51 -2.69 -17.09
N PHE A 10 -9.81 -2.59 -17.39
CA PHE A 10 -10.46 -3.44 -18.39
C PHE A 10 -9.93 -3.24 -19.81
N THR A 11 -9.45 -2.04 -20.15
CA THR A 11 -8.88 -1.74 -21.48
C THR A 11 -7.60 -2.53 -21.74
N VAL A 12 -6.90 -2.96 -20.69
CA VAL A 12 -5.71 -3.82 -20.79
C VAL A 12 -6.08 -5.22 -21.31
N GLY A 13 -7.31 -5.68 -21.03
CA GLY A 13 -7.80 -6.97 -21.51
C GLY A 13 -7.26 -8.20 -20.77
N ALA A 14 -6.70 -8.03 -19.57
CA ALA A 14 -6.16 -9.13 -18.76
C ALA A 14 -7.21 -9.86 -17.91
N TYR A 15 -8.42 -9.29 -17.78
CA TYR A 15 -9.47 -9.80 -16.90
C TYR A 15 -9.84 -11.27 -17.18
N GLU A 16 -9.67 -12.14 -16.19
CA GLU A 16 -10.00 -13.58 -16.24
C GLU A 16 -9.30 -14.33 -17.39
N THR A 17 -8.16 -13.81 -17.87
CA THR A 17 -7.38 -14.45 -18.95
C THR A 17 -6.26 -15.35 -18.45
N GLY A 18 -5.86 -15.20 -17.18
CA GLY A 18 -4.65 -15.81 -16.62
C GLY A 18 -3.34 -15.15 -17.09
N ALA A 19 -3.42 -14.04 -17.83
CA ALA A 19 -2.25 -13.20 -18.10
C ALA A 19 -1.82 -12.46 -16.84
N ALA A 20 -0.52 -12.20 -16.72
CA ALA A 20 0.01 -11.40 -15.62
C ALA A 20 -0.54 -9.97 -15.70
N ALA A 21 -0.91 -9.42 -14.55
CA ALA A 21 -1.37 -8.05 -14.39
C ALA A 21 -0.54 -7.36 -13.31
N THR A 22 -0.33 -6.05 -13.49
CA THR A 22 0.21 -5.17 -12.46
C THR A 22 -0.92 -4.47 -11.71
N TRP A 23 -0.58 -3.80 -10.60
CA TRP A 23 -1.53 -3.00 -9.82
C TRP A 23 -2.33 -1.98 -10.66
N ALA A 24 -1.69 -1.36 -11.65
CA ALA A 24 -2.34 -0.40 -12.54
C ALA A 24 -3.27 -1.06 -13.58
N GLU A 25 -3.11 -2.36 -13.80
CA GLU A 25 -3.84 -3.16 -14.78
C GLU A 25 -4.96 -3.99 -14.16
N GLY A 26 -5.06 -4.04 -12.82
CA GLY A 26 -6.18 -4.66 -12.10
C GLY A 26 -5.82 -5.63 -10.99
N ASP A 27 -4.53 -5.92 -10.76
CA ASP A 27 -4.04 -6.78 -9.65
C ASP A 27 -4.06 -6.02 -8.32
N TRP A 28 -5.22 -6.01 -7.66
CA TRP A 28 -5.48 -5.28 -6.42
C TRP A 28 -5.41 -6.16 -5.17
N ASP A 29 -5.39 -7.48 -5.31
CA ASP A 29 -5.06 -8.38 -4.21
C ASP A 29 -3.57 -8.78 -4.16
N GLY A 30 -2.81 -8.48 -5.22
CA GLY A 30 -1.36 -8.65 -5.29
C GLY A 30 -0.91 -10.06 -5.65
N ASP A 31 -1.80 -10.89 -6.21
CA ASP A 31 -1.49 -12.25 -6.65
C ASP A 31 -0.88 -12.31 -8.08
N GLY A 32 -0.84 -11.17 -8.76
CA GLY A 32 -0.26 -11.01 -10.09
C GLY A 32 -1.22 -11.29 -11.24
N LEU A 33 -2.51 -11.45 -10.96
CA LEU A 33 -3.58 -11.66 -11.94
C LEU A 33 -4.64 -10.57 -11.81
N PHE A 34 -5.46 -10.42 -12.85
CA PHE A 34 -6.66 -9.58 -12.78
C PHE A 34 -7.90 -10.46 -12.89
N THR A 35 -8.55 -10.70 -11.75
CA THR A 35 -9.70 -11.58 -11.61
C THR A 35 -10.79 -10.94 -10.74
N SER A 36 -11.88 -11.66 -10.52
CA SER A 36 -12.95 -11.23 -9.63
C SER A 36 -12.53 -11.04 -8.16
N SER A 37 -11.45 -11.67 -7.68
CA SER A 37 -10.95 -11.46 -6.30
C SER A 37 -10.43 -10.03 -6.08
N ASP A 38 -9.85 -9.42 -7.11
CA ASP A 38 -9.36 -8.04 -7.07
C ASP A 38 -10.46 -7.04 -6.77
N PHE A 39 -11.66 -7.25 -7.31
CA PHE A 39 -12.82 -6.40 -6.99
C PHE A 39 -13.21 -6.52 -5.53
N VAL A 40 -13.20 -7.74 -4.97
CA VAL A 40 -13.49 -7.94 -3.55
C VAL A 40 -12.45 -7.21 -2.71
N ALA A 41 -11.16 -7.32 -3.04
CA ALA A 41 -10.09 -6.61 -2.33
C ALA A 41 -10.25 -5.08 -2.43
N ALA A 42 -10.46 -4.55 -3.64
CA ALA A 42 -10.59 -3.13 -3.88
C ALA A 42 -11.83 -2.51 -3.22
N PHE A 43 -12.98 -3.19 -3.25
CA PHE A 43 -14.21 -2.71 -2.61
C PHE A 43 -14.19 -2.90 -1.09
N SER A 44 -13.57 -3.97 -0.59
CA SER A 44 -13.46 -4.21 0.86
C SER A 44 -12.55 -3.18 1.56
N ASN A 45 -11.61 -2.57 0.82
CA ASN A 45 -10.79 -1.46 1.32
C ASN A 45 -11.58 -0.15 1.44
N GLY A 46 -12.80 -0.08 0.89
CA GLY A 46 -13.72 1.05 1.07
C GLY A 46 -13.32 2.35 0.38
N GLY A 47 -12.30 2.33 -0.49
CA GLY A 47 -11.79 3.52 -1.20
C GLY A 47 -12.49 3.81 -2.54
N TYR A 48 -13.47 3.00 -2.95
CA TYR A 48 -14.21 3.21 -4.21
C TYR A 48 -15.14 4.40 -4.11
N GLU A 49 -15.05 5.29 -5.10
CA GLU A 49 -15.80 6.56 -5.17
C GLU A 49 -15.63 7.47 -3.94
N GLN A 50 -14.64 7.19 -3.09
CA GLN A 50 -14.26 8.13 -2.05
C GLN A 50 -13.38 9.20 -2.66
N ASP A 51 -13.65 10.45 -2.26
CA ASP A 51 -12.73 11.56 -2.52
C ASP A 51 -11.32 11.16 -2.08
N PRO A 52 -10.26 11.64 -2.76
CA PRO A 52 -8.89 11.38 -2.33
C PRO A 52 -8.78 11.70 -0.85
N ILE A 53 -8.53 10.67 -0.03
CA ILE A 53 -8.36 10.85 1.41
C ILE A 53 -7.27 11.89 1.54
N ALA A 54 -7.61 13.05 2.12
CA ALA A 54 -6.66 14.14 2.32
C ALA A 54 -5.38 13.53 2.89
N ALA A 55 -4.25 13.77 2.20
CA ALA A 55 -2.97 13.11 2.47
C ALA A 55 -2.81 12.89 3.98
N VAL A 56 -2.76 11.61 4.38
CA VAL A 56 -2.70 11.19 5.78
C VAL A 56 -1.71 12.11 6.48
N ALA A 57 -2.22 12.89 7.45
CA ALA A 57 -1.40 13.85 8.18
C ALA A 57 -0.14 13.12 8.65
N ALA A 58 1.04 13.68 8.35
CA ALA A 58 2.31 13.05 8.70
C ALA A 58 2.28 12.65 10.16
N VAL A 59 2.16 11.34 10.40
CA VAL A 59 2.14 10.78 11.75
C VAL A 59 3.54 11.05 12.30
N PRO A 60 3.69 11.78 13.42
CA PRO A 60 5.00 11.95 14.03
C PRO A 60 5.62 10.57 14.24
N GLU A 61 6.77 10.33 13.61
CA GLU A 61 7.42 9.03 13.72
C GLU A 61 7.62 8.71 15.22
N PRO A 62 7.35 7.46 15.66
CA PRO A 62 7.59 7.07 17.04
C PRO A 62 9.03 7.41 17.41
N ALA A 63 9.27 7.78 18.68
CA ALA A 63 10.59 8.21 19.19
C ALA A 63 11.71 7.14 19.09
N SER A 64 11.55 6.09 18.28
CA SER A 64 12.48 5.00 17.99
C SER A 64 13.88 5.51 17.61
N VAL A 65 13.99 6.53 16.76
CA VAL A 65 15.30 7.09 16.39
C VAL A 65 15.97 7.74 17.60
N VAL A 66 15.21 8.50 18.40
CA VAL A 66 15.70 9.13 19.63
C VAL A 66 16.12 8.07 20.66
N LEU A 67 15.30 7.03 20.85
CA LEU A 67 15.59 5.91 21.75
C LEU A 67 16.83 5.12 21.30
N MET A 68 17.00 4.90 19.99
CA MET A 68 18.17 4.22 19.43
C MET A 68 19.45 5.04 19.64
N LEU A 69 19.40 6.36 19.46
CA LEU A 69 20.54 7.25 19.70
C LEU A 69 20.89 7.32 21.19
N LEU A 70 19.90 7.48 22.07
CA LEU A 70 20.11 7.52 23.51
C LEU A 70 20.62 6.17 24.05
N GLY A 71 20.06 5.05 23.57
CA GLY A 71 20.51 3.71 23.91
C GLY A 71 21.94 3.44 23.44
N GLY A 72 22.28 3.84 22.20
CA GLY A 72 23.64 3.74 21.66
C GLY A 72 24.65 4.54 22.48
N LEU A 73 24.32 5.78 22.84
CA LEU A 73 25.16 6.61 23.71
C LEU A 73 25.33 6.00 25.10
N GLY A 74 24.27 5.44 25.68
CA GLY A 74 24.31 4.72 26.95
C GLY A 74 25.26 3.53 26.93
N LEU A 75 25.18 2.70 25.88
CA LEU A 75 26.05 1.53 25.69
C LEU A 75 27.52 1.95 25.49
N LEU A 76 27.78 3.00 24.71
CA LEU A 76 29.14 3.52 24.50
C LEU A 76 29.74 4.07 25.80
N ARG A 77 28.94 4.72 26.66
CA ARG A 77 29.38 5.22 27.97
C ARG A 77 29.65 4.08 28.95
N ALA A 78 28.83 3.02 28.92
CA ALA A 78 29.03 1.83 29.75
C ALA A 78 30.28 1.03 29.36
N ARG A 79 30.66 0.99 28.08
CA ARG A 79 31.88 0.31 27.60
C ARG A 79 33.19 1.08 27.88
N ARG A 80 33.09 2.36 28.24
CA ARG A 80 34.25 3.24 28.54
C ARG A 80 34.52 3.40 30.04
N ARG A 81 33.70 2.77 30.90
CA ARG A 81 33.92 2.64 32.35
C ARG A 81 34.42 1.24 32.65
#